data_AF-A0A5N7JVX7-F1
#
_entry.id   AF-A0A5N7JVX7-F1
#
_cell.length_a   1.000
_cell.length_b   1.000
_cell.length_c   1.000
_cell.angle_alpha   90.00
_cell.angle_beta   90.00
_cell.angle_gamma   90.00
#
_symmetry.space_group_name_H-M   'P 1'
#
loop_
_entity.id
_entity.type
_entity.pdbx_description
1 polymer ?
#
loop_
_entity_poly.entity_id
_entity_poly.type
_entity_poly.pdbx_seq_one_letter_code
_entity_poly.pdbx_strand_id
1 'polypeptide(L)'
;MRILIAAVAMMVLAGCSTSGVQQGAPSFSAQSQKTPQQYARCLGPKWQEFNPSTSSLETESGYKLSASTAFTGVVALAIVDKSSGGSLVKVFLPMDWAGTAGWKDAAKACI
;
A
#
# COMPACT_ATOMS: atom_id res chain seq x y z
N MET A 1 5.27 -28.27 35.61
CA MET A 1 4.84 -26.86 35.53
C MET A 1 5.64 -26.01 34.53
N ARG A 2 6.95 -26.22 34.31
CA ARG A 2 7.76 -25.44 33.35
C ARG A 2 7.36 -25.61 31.86
N ILE A 3 6.93 -26.81 31.46
CA ILE A 3 6.58 -27.11 30.05
C ILE A 3 5.25 -26.46 29.64
N LEU A 4 4.30 -26.32 30.59
CA LEU A 4 3.01 -25.68 30.34
C LEU A 4 3.15 -24.15 30.16
N ILE A 5 4.11 -23.53 30.86
CA ILE A 5 4.40 -22.09 30.74
C ILE A 5 5.05 -21.79 29.38
N ALA A 6 5.91 -22.69 28.88
CA ALA A 6 6.54 -22.55 27.57
C ALA A 6 5.52 -22.66 26.41
N ALA A 7 4.51 -23.52 26.54
CA ALA A 7 3.46 -23.69 25.52
C ALA A 7 2.55 -22.46 25.39
N VAL A 8 2.24 -21.77 26.50
CA VAL A 8 1.42 -20.54 26.48
C VAL A 8 2.20 -19.36 25.87
N ALA A 9 3.52 -19.28 26.09
CA ALA A 9 4.34 -18.21 25.54
C ALA A 9 4.44 -18.24 24.00
N MET A 10 4.34 -19.41 23.37
CA MET A 10 4.43 -19.53 21.90
C MET A 10 3.16 -19.14 21.15
N MET A 11 2.00 -19.06 21.82
CA MET A 11 0.75 -18.60 21.18
C MET A 11 0.66 -17.07 21.04
N VAL A 12 1.55 -16.31 21.69
CA VAL A 12 1.45 -14.83 21.74
C VAL A 12 2.15 -14.14 20.55
N LEU A 13 2.86 -14.87 19.67
CA LEU A 13 3.54 -14.28 18.51
C LEU A 13 2.72 -14.26 17.20
N ALA A 14 1.49 -14.79 17.19
CA ALA A 14 0.62 -14.74 16.02
C ALA A 14 -0.16 -13.41 15.98
N GLY A 15 0.53 -12.28 15.81
CA GLY A 15 -0.11 -10.97 16.03
C GLY A 15 0.50 -9.78 15.31
N CYS A 16 1.10 -9.92 14.12
CA CYS A 16 1.48 -8.79 13.27
C CYS A 16 1.22 -9.08 11.78
N SER A 17 0.00 -9.50 11.41
CA SER A 17 -0.37 -9.59 9.99
C SER A 17 -0.92 -8.23 9.50
N THR A 18 -0.09 -7.44 8.82
CA THR A 18 -0.52 -6.22 8.11
C THR A 18 -1.32 -6.64 6.86
N SER A 19 -2.58 -6.99 7.05
CA SER A 19 -3.40 -7.58 5.99
C SER A 19 -4.63 -6.74 5.63
N GLY A 20 -4.89 -5.64 6.35
CA GLY A 20 -6.18 -4.93 6.28
C GLY A 20 -6.52 -4.27 4.94
N VAL A 21 -5.55 -3.74 4.19
CA VAL A 21 -5.87 -2.91 3.00
C VAL A 21 -5.88 -3.71 1.69
N GLN A 22 -5.14 -4.82 1.60
CA GLN A 22 -5.04 -5.59 0.34
C GLN A 22 -6.14 -6.66 0.17
N GLN A 23 -7.04 -6.82 1.14
CA GLN A 23 -8.06 -7.88 1.13
C GLN A 23 -9.25 -7.60 0.18
N GLY A 24 -9.34 -6.41 -0.42
CA GLY A 24 -10.41 -6.02 -1.35
C GLY A 24 -9.97 -5.88 -2.82
N ALA A 25 -10.92 -5.65 -3.72
CA ALA A 25 -10.62 -5.23 -5.08
C ALA A 25 -9.93 -3.84 -5.08
N PRO A 26 -8.96 -3.60 -5.96
CA PRO A 26 -8.30 -2.30 -6.02
C PRO A 26 -9.30 -1.22 -6.45
N SER A 27 -9.31 -0.10 -5.73
CA SER A 27 -10.08 1.10 -6.05
C SER A 27 -9.67 1.72 -7.40
N PHE A 28 -8.45 1.44 -7.83
CA PHE A 28 -7.94 1.77 -9.16
C PHE A 28 -6.90 0.75 -9.60
N SER A 29 -7.00 0.28 -10.84
CA SER A 29 -5.95 -0.52 -11.47
C SER A 29 -5.79 -0.13 -12.93
N ALA A 30 -4.54 0.04 -13.35
CA ALA A 30 -4.20 0.42 -14.72
C ALA A 30 -2.78 -0.03 -15.06
N GLN A 31 -2.52 -0.15 -16.37
CA GLN A 31 -1.18 -0.34 -16.90
C GLN A 31 -0.58 1.03 -17.22
N SER A 32 0.66 1.27 -16.80
CA SER A 32 1.44 2.46 -17.15
C SER A 32 2.63 2.06 -17.99
N GLN A 33 3.00 2.93 -18.93
CA GLN A 33 4.23 2.78 -19.72
C GLN A 33 5.49 3.16 -18.92
N LYS A 34 5.32 3.75 -17.73
CA LYS A 34 6.42 4.10 -16.83
C LYS A 34 6.95 2.86 -16.13
N THR A 35 8.26 2.84 -15.87
CA THR A 35 8.85 1.82 -14.98
C THR A 35 8.27 1.95 -13.58
N PRO A 36 8.29 0.89 -12.75
CA PRO A 36 7.81 0.99 -11.37
C PRO A 36 8.43 2.13 -10.58
N GLN A 37 9.74 2.36 -10.77
CA GLN A 37 10.45 3.46 -10.12
C GLN A 37 9.98 4.84 -10.58
N GLN A 38 9.80 5.04 -11.90
CA GLN A 38 9.31 6.30 -12.45
C GLN A 38 7.89 6.61 -11.95
N TYR A 39 7.03 5.60 -11.95
CA TYR A 39 5.66 5.74 -11.45
C TYR A 39 5.64 6.06 -9.95
N ALA A 40 6.42 5.32 -9.14
CA ALA A 40 6.53 5.58 -7.69
C ALA A 40 7.03 6.99 -7.37
N ARG A 41 8.02 7.49 -8.12
CA ARG A 41 8.53 8.87 -7.98
C ARG A 41 7.49 9.93 -8.37
N CYS A 42 6.56 9.64 -9.28
CA CYS A 42 5.45 10.53 -9.59
C CYS A 42 4.39 10.53 -8.48
N LEU A 43 4.03 9.35 -7.99
CA LEU A 43 2.92 9.19 -7.05
C LEU A 43 3.28 9.63 -5.63
N GLY A 44 4.50 9.32 -5.17
CA GLY A 44 4.95 9.56 -3.79
C GLY A 44 4.72 10.99 -3.31
N PRO A 45 5.25 12.02 -4.00
CA PRO A 45 5.06 13.41 -3.60
C PRO A 45 3.58 13.83 -3.57
N LYS A 46 2.78 13.41 -4.55
CA LYS A 46 1.34 13.72 -4.60
C LYS A 46 0.58 13.11 -3.43
N TRP A 47 0.94 11.90 -3.01
CA TRP A 47 0.35 11.25 -1.84
C TRP A 47 0.85 11.87 -0.52
N GLN A 48 2.09 12.36 -0.47
CA GLN A 48 2.63 13.10 0.68
C GLN A 48 1.88 14.42 0.93
N GLU A 49 1.36 15.08 -0.12
CA GLU A 49 0.50 16.27 0.02
C GLU A 49 -0.80 15.96 0.77
N PHE A 50 -1.35 14.75 0.62
CA PHE A 50 -2.56 14.32 1.34
C PHE A 50 -2.27 13.75 2.72
N ASN A 51 -1.21 12.95 2.87
CA ASN A 51 -0.75 12.44 4.15
C ASN A 51 0.79 12.38 4.18
N PRO A 52 1.45 13.20 5.01
CA PRO A 52 2.91 13.23 5.13
C PRO A 52 3.54 11.90 5.55
N SER A 53 2.77 10.97 6.14
CA SER A 53 3.25 9.62 6.48
C SER A 53 3.42 8.70 5.26
N THR A 54 3.11 9.18 4.05
CA THR A 54 3.31 8.43 2.83
C THR A 54 4.78 8.06 2.66
N SER A 55 5.03 6.76 2.59
CA SER A 55 6.35 6.17 2.40
C SER A 55 6.35 5.26 1.16
N SER A 56 7.53 5.02 0.60
CA SER A 56 7.75 4.14 -0.54
C SER A 56 8.77 3.08 -0.16
N LEU A 57 8.42 1.81 -0.33
CA LEU A 57 9.27 0.67 -0.11
C LEU A 57 9.50 -0.06 -1.43
N GLU A 58 10.76 -0.32 -1.75
CA GLU A 58 11.11 -1.17 -2.90
C GLU A 58 10.81 -2.64 -2.59
N THR A 59 10.29 -3.36 -3.58
CA THR A 59 10.01 -4.79 -3.52
C THR A 59 10.75 -5.51 -4.64
N GLU A 60 10.81 -6.84 -4.58
CA GLU A 60 11.41 -7.67 -5.64
C GLU A 60 10.79 -7.39 -7.03
N SER A 61 9.50 -7.05 -7.06
CA SER A 61 8.72 -6.80 -8.27
C SER A 61 8.58 -5.32 -8.65
N GLY A 62 8.96 -4.37 -7.79
CA GLY A 62 8.70 -2.95 -8.03
C GLY A 62 8.66 -2.12 -6.75
N TYR A 63 7.55 -1.41 -6.51
CA TYR A 63 7.39 -0.51 -5.36
C TYR A 63 6.03 -0.66 -4.69
N LYS A 64 6.01 -0.49 -3.37
CA LYS A 64 4.81 -0.30 -2.57
C LYS A 64 4.84 1.07 -1.91
N LEU A 65 3.82 1.87 -2.13
CA LEU A 65 3.62 3.13 -1.45
C LEU A 65 2.49 2.98 -0.44
N SER A 66 2.67 3.45 0.78
CA SER A 66 1.63 3.40 1.80
C SER A 66 1.58 4.67 2.62
N ALA A 67 0.36 5.10 2.93
CA ALA A 67 0.10 6.15 3.90
C ALA A 67 -0.59 5.53 5.12
N SER A 68 -0.18 5.94 6.31
CA SER A 68 -0.73 5.42 7.57
C SER A 68 -1.21 6.54 8.50
N THR A 69 -2.09 6.21 9.44
CA THR A 69 -2.37 7.07 10.60
C THR A 69 -1.97 6.35 11.88
N ALA A 70 -1.69 7.13 12.94
CA ALA A 70 -1.19 6.60 14.21
C ALA A 70 -2.11 5.53 14.85
N PHE A 71 -3.43 5.61 14.61
CA PHE A 71 -4.41 4.77 15.29
C PHE A 71 -5.07 3.72 14.40
N THR A 72 -5.11 3.93 13.08
CA THR A 72 -5.78 3.02 12.14
C THR A 72 -4.83 2.22 11.24
N GLY A 73 -3.52 2.51 11.30
CA GLY A 73 -2.53 1.87 10.44
C GLY A 73 -2.64 2.37 8.99
N VAL A 74 -2.39 1.48 8.02
CA VAL A 74 -2.38 1.83 6.60
C VAL A 74 -3.78 2.24 6.14
N VAL A 75 -3.90 3.44 5.59
CA VAL A 75 -5.15 4.02 5.05
C VAL A 75 -5.12 4.23 3.54
N ALA A 76 -3.96 4.06 2.90
CA ALA A 76 -3.84 4.02 1.46
C ALA A 76 -2.65 3.13 1.08
N LEU A 77 -2.81 2.31 0.05
CA LEU A 77 -1.76 1.43 -0.46
C LEU A 77 -1.75 1.48 -1.99
N ALA A 78 -0.60 1.79 -2.58
CA ALA A 78 -0.33 1.56 -3.99
C ALA A 78 0.70 0.44 -4.13
N ILE A 79 0.40 -0.52 -4.99
CA ILE A 79 1.32 -1.56 -5.42
C ILE A 79 1.63 -1.28 -6.89
N VAL A 80 2.92 -1.16 -7.20
CA VAL A 80 3.44 -0.82 -8.52
C VAL A 80 4.39 -1.94 -8.92
N ASP A 81 3.86 -2.95 -9.59
CA ASP A 81 4.62 -4.11 -10.03
C ASP A 81 5.14 -3.91 -11.44
N LYS A 82 6.29 -4.48 -11.76
CA LYS A 82 6.79 -4.55 -13.12
C LYS A 82 5.82 -5.34 -14.00
N SER A 83 5.57 -4.82 -15.20
CA SER A 83 4.72 -5.46 -16.22
C SER A 83 5.39 -5.36 -17.59
N SER A 84 4.95 -6.18 -18.55
CA SER A 84 5.42 -6.09 -19.92
C SER A 84 5.10 -4.70 -20.48
N GLY A 85 6.14 -3.90 -20.74
CA GLY A 85 6.00 -2.53 -21.26
C GLY A 85 5.95 -1.41 -20.21
N GLY A 86 6.15 -1.71 -18.93
CA GLY A 86 6.22 -0.68 -17.88
C GLY A 86 5.84 -1.23 -16.51
N SER A 87 4.69 -0.80 -15.98
CA SER A 87 4.20 -1.20 -14.66
C SER A 87 2.70 -1.47 -14.63
N LEU A 88 2.30 -2.41 -13.78
CA LEU A 88 0.92 -2.64 -13.38
C LEU A 88 0.70 -1.96 -12.03
N VAL A 89 -0.22 -1.00 -12.00
CA VAL A 89 -0.54 -0.24 -10.80
C VAL A 89 -1.84 -0.76 -10.21
N LYS A 90 -1.86 -0.96 -8.90
CA LYS A 90 -3.05 -1.27 -8.11
C LYS A 90 -3.08 -0.36 -6.89
N VAL A 91 -4.15 0.39 -6.74
CA VAL A 91 -4.37 1.31 -5.61
C VAL A 91 -5.55 0.79 -4.80
N PHE A 92 -5.34 0.66 -3.51
CA PHE A 92 -6.30 0.21 -2.52
C PHE A 92 -6.55 1.38 -1.56
N LEU A 93 -7.80 1.83 -1.54
CA LEU A 93 -8.27 2.93 -0.71
C LEU A 93 -9.49 2.44 0.09
N PRO A 94 -9.77 3.07 1.24
CA PRO A 94 -11.06 2.99 1.88
C PRO A 94 -12.19 3.34 0.91
N MET A 95 -13.41 3.00 1.31
CA MET A 95 -14.64 3.29 0.54
C MET A 95 -14.66 4.73 0.01
N ASP A 96 -15.14 4.93 -1.23
CA ASP A 96 -15.06 6.22 -1.94
C ASP A 96 -15.71 7.41 -1.16
N TRP A 97 -16.71 7.15 -0.31
CA TRP A 97 -17.34 8.19 0.54
C TRP A 97 -16.39 8.79 1.59
N ALA A 98 -15.25 8.15 1.85
CA ALA A 98 -14.26 8.60 2.82
C ALA A 98 -13.29 9.68 2.27
N GLY A 99 -13.65 10.36 1.17
CA GLY A 99 -12.85 11.46 0.62
C GLY A 99 -11.57 11.02 -0.11
N THR A 100 -11.55 9.80 -0.66
CA THR A 100 -10.37 9.20 -1.30
C THR A 100 -10.21 9.57 -2.79
N ALA A 101 -11.11 10.40 -3.34
CA ALA A 101 -11.08 10.78 -4.75
C ALA A 101 -9.75 11.41 -5.19
N GLY A 102 -9.19 12.34 -4.39
CA GLY A 102 -7.91 12.99 -4.71
C GLY A 102 -6.73 12.01 -4.78
N TRP A 103 -6.72 10.99 -3.92
CA TRP A 103 -5.72 9.92 -3.93
C TRP A 103 -5.76 9.10 -5.21
N LYS A 104 -6.98 8.75 -5.64
CA LYS A 104 -7.26 8.01 -6.88
C LYS A 104 -6.89 8.84 -8.12
N ASP A 105 -7.21 10.13 -8.12
CA ASP A 105 -6.90 11.01 -9.25
C ASP A 105 -5.41 11.33 -9.36
N ALA A 106 -4.70 11.43 -8.23
CA ALA A 106 -3.24 11.50 -8.23
C ALA A 106 -2.59 10.26 -8.87
N ALA A 107 -3.13 9.06 -8.63
CA ALA A 107 -2.67 7.84 -9.29
C ALA A 107 -2.93 7.89 -10.80
N LYS A 108 -4.14 8.25 -11.23
CA LYS A 108 -4.46 8.40 -12.66
C LYS A 108 -3.54 9.39 -13.38
N ALA A 109 -3.22 10.51 -12.74
CA ALA A 109 -2.34 11.53 -13.31
C ALA A 109 -0.90 11.06 -13.55
N CYS A 110 -0.50 9.95 -12.92
CA CYS A 110 0.84 9.38 -13.06
C CYS A 110 0.94 8.26 -14.10
N ILE A 111 -0.16 7.88 -14.77
CA ILE A 111 -0.15 6.82 -15.80
C ILE A 111 0.72 7.21 -17.00
#